data_AF-R1AXH7-F1
#
_entry.id   AF-R1AXH7-F1
#
_cell.length_a   1.000
_cell.length_b   1.000
_cell.length_c   1.000
_cell.angle_alpha   90.00
_cell.angle_beta   90.00
_cell.angle_gamma   90.00
#
_symmetry.space_group_name_H-M   'P 1'
#
loop_
_entity.id
_entity.type
_entity.pdbx_description
1 polymer ?
#
loop_
_entity_poly.entity_id
_entity_poly.type
_entity_poly.pdbx_seq_one_letter_code
_entity_poly.pdbx_strand_id
1 'polypeptide(L)'
;MYEIASGAEIEIDNHESDLYGLRLGYHVELELESNYIVKIDAEIRERNDRFEGMVEYVHEDAEIIVLSVNNSNTNEKETITVVVTDDTVYYDEDGTRGSFRHIDKEDKVLVIGSYKDDIFTAKSIILMENNN
;
A
#
# COMPACT_ATOMS: atom_id res chain seq x y z
N MET A 1 -11.96 17.56 11.57
CA MET A 1 -11.06 17.87 10.43
C MET A 1 -9.89 18.61 11.03
N TYR A 2 -8.67 18.09 10.84
CA TYR A 2 -7.43 18.72 11.32
C TYR A 2 -6.77 19.41 10.11
N GLU A 3 -6.19 20.58 10.32
CA GLU A 3 -5.52 21.36 9.28
C GLU A 3 -4.01 21.18 9.40
N ILE A 4 -3.28 21.11 8.30
CA ILE A 4 -1.81 21.09 8.34
C ILE A 4 -1.32 22.53 8.50
N ALA A 5 -0.48 22.80 9.50
CA ALA A 5 0.08 24.13 9.69
C ALA A 5 1.00 24.52 8.52
N SER A 6 1.04 25.81 8.16
CA SER A 6 1.85 26.31 7.04
C SER A 6 3.37 26.12 7.18
N GLY A 7 3.82 25.76 8.39
CA GLY A 7 5.21 25.44 8.70
C GLY A 7 5.33 24.10 9.43
N ALA A 8 4.39 23.17 9.19
CA ALA A 8 4.49 21.83 9.76
C ALA A 8 5.79 21.16 9.29
N GLU A 9 6.50 20.55 10.22
CA GLU A 9 7.68 19.75 9.92
C GLU A 9 7.24 18.39 9.36
N ILE A 10 7.76 18.02 8.19
CA ILE A 10 7.45 16.76 7.54
C ILE A 10 8.75 16.01 7.33
N GLU A 11 8.88 14.86 7.96
CA GLU A 11 10.00 13.95 7.78
C GLU A 11 9.52 12.65 7.14
N ILE A 12 10.23 12.21 6.09
CA ILE A 12 10.03 10.93 5.43
C ILE A 12 11.34 10.15 5.53
N ASP A 13 11.28 8.95 6.10
CA ASP A 13 12.44 8.09 6.32
C ASP A 13 13.61 8.84 7.02
N ASN A 14 13.28 9.65 8.04
CA ASN A 14 14.20 10.52 8.81
C ASN A 14 14.88 11.64 8.00
N HIS A 15 14.27 12.08 6.90
CA HIS A 15 14.74 13.21 6.11
C HIS A 15 13.63 14.24 5.93
N GLU A 16 13.98 15.53 6.06
CA GLU A 16 13.07 16.64 5.75
C GLU A 16 12.51 16.49 4.33
N SER A 17 11.20 16.53 4.21
CA SER A 17 10.48 16.29 2.97
C SER A 17 9.24 17.16 2.87
N ASP A 18 8.47 16.96 1.81
CA ASP A 18 7.17 17.60 1.61
C ASP A 18 6.04 16.57 1.64
N LEU A 19 4.79 17.05 1.69
CA LEU A 19 3.62 16.20 1.70
C LEU A 19 3.46 15.39 0.40
N TYR A 20 4.04 15.86 -0.72
CA TYR A 20 4.00 15.15 -2.00
C TYR A 20 4.90 13.92 -2.01
N GLY A 21 5.89 13.86 -1.12
CA GLY A 21 6.72 12.68 -0.90
C GLY A 21 5.98 11.52 -0.21
N LEU A 22 4.87 11.80 0.49
CA LEU A 22 4.10 10.75 1.16
C LEU A 22 3.45 9.83 0.15
N ARG A 23 3.59 8.53 0.41
CA ARG A 23 2.96 7.48 -0.39
C ARG A 23 2.11 6.60 0.51
N LEU A 24 1.08 6.01 -0.07
CA LEU A 24 0.31 4.97 0.61
C LEU A 24 1.25 3.84 1.05
N GLY A 25 1.04 3.36 2.28
CA GLY A 25 1.89 2.35 2.89
C GLY A 25 2.92 2.84 3.90
N TYR A 26 3.16 4.16 3.96
CA TYR A 26 3.96 4.74 5.03
C TYR A 26 3.22 4.65 6.36
N HIS A 27 3.93 4.30 7.42
CA HIS A 27 3.41 4.45 8.77
C HIS A 27 3.67 5.89 9.20
N VAL A 28 2.62 6.60 9.61
CA VAL A 28 2.68 8.02 9.92
C VAL A 28 2.34 8.26 11.38
N GLU A 29 3.22 8.97 12.07
CA GLU A 29 3.01 9.53 13.39
C GLU A 29 2.75 11.04 13.25
N LEU A 30 1.68 11.53 13.91
CA LEU A 30 1.24 12.92 13.79
C LEU A 30 1.32 13.61 15.14
N GLU A 31 1.95 14.78 15.17
CA GLU A 31 1.89 15.69 16.32
C GLU A 31 0.87 16.81 16.05
N LEU A 32 -0.02 17.00 17.02
CA LEU A 32 -1.16 17.90 16.91
C LEU A 32 -1.06 18.98 18.00
N GLU A 33 -1.13 20.24 17.60
CA GLU A 33 -1.38 21.36 18.51
C GLU A 33 -2.78 21.95 18.23
N SER A 34 -3.68 21.83 19.20
CA SER A 34 -5.09 22.21 19.07
C SER A 34 -5.78 21.49 17.91
N ASN A 35 -5.99 22.18 16.78
CA ASN A 35 -6.61 21.65 15.56
C ASN A 35 -5.63 21.59 14.38
N TYR A 36 -4.35 21.84 14.62
CA TYR A 36 -3.30 21.88 13.61
C TYR A 36 -2.32 20.71 13.76
N ILE A 37 -2.03 20.04 12.65
CA ILE A 37 -0.90 19.11 12.55
C ILE A 37 0.35 19.96 12.43
N VAL A 38 1.25 19.84 13.39
CA VAL A 38 2.52 20.58 13.47
C VAL A 38 3.73 19.73 13.08
N LYS A 39 3.61 18.40 13.21
CA LYS A 39 4.63 17.45 12.75
C LYS A 39 4.02 16.22 12.09
N ILE A 40 4.66 15.75 11.02
CA ILE A 40 4.38 14.49 10.35
C ILE A 40 5.69 13.71 10.25
N ASP A 41 5.80 12.62 11.00
CA ASP A 41 6.90 11.67 10.87
C ASP A 41 6.39 10.42 10.14
N ALA A 42 6.89 10.21 8.93
CA ALA A 42 6.50 9.08 8.10
C ALA A 42 7.70 8.17 7.88
N GLU A 43 7.54 6.90 8.21
CA GLU A 43 8.60 5.91 8.00
C GLU A 43 8.04 4.57 7.56
N ILE A 44 8.89 3.83 6.86
CA ILE A 44 8.63 2.42 6.56
C ILE A 44 9.04 1.60 7.80
N ARG A 45 8.08 1.32 8.70
CA ARG A 45 8.33 0.61 9.99
C ARG A 45 8.64 -0.89 9.88
N GLU A 46 8.41 -1.50 8.72
CA GLU A 46 8.78 -2.89 8.42
C GLU A 46 9.42 -2.92 7.05
N ARG A 47 10.33 -3.85 6.78
CA ARG A 47 10.75 -4.16 5.40
C ARG A 47 9.56 -4.83 4.69
N ASN A 48 8.50 -4.06 4.50
CA ASN A 48 7.32 -4.47 3.79
C ASN A 48 7.72 -4.47 2.32
N ASP A 49 7.76 -5.65 1.74
CA ASP A 49 7.92 -5.75 0.30
C ASP A 49 6.62 -5.27 -0.34
N ARG A 50 6.79 -4.59 -1.47
CA ARG A 50 5.68 -4.04 -2.24
C ARG A 50 5.70 -4.61 -3.64
N PHE A 51 4.52 -4.96 -4.12
CA PHE A 51 4.31 -5.39 -5.49
C PHE A 51 3.23 -4.53 -6.11
N GLU A 52 3.56 -3.91 -7.25
CA GLU A 52 2.61 -3.22 -8.10
C GLU A 52 2.39 -4.07 -9.34
N GLY A 53 1.16 -4.49 -9.59
CA GLY A 53 0.88 -5.43 -10.66
C GLY A 53 -0.59 -5.51 -11.04
N MET A 54 -0.88 -6.34 -12.04
CA MET A 54 -2.24 -6.67 -12.45
C MET A 54 -2.66 -8.02 -11.86
N VAL A 55 -3.90 -8.13 -11.39
CA VAL A 55 -4.47 -9.38 -10.89
C VAL A 55 -4.68 -10.35 -12.07
N GLU A 56 -3.96 -11.47 -12.06
CA GLU A 56 -4.15 -12.55 -13.04
C GLU A 56 -5.25 -13.52 -12.61
N TYR A 57 -5.37 -13.75 -11.29
CA TYR A 57 -6.35 -14.67 -10.74
C TYR A 57 -6.65 -14.37 -9.26
N VAL A 58 -7.90 -14.64 -8.85
CA VAL A 58 -8.35 -14.60 -7.45
C VAL A 58 -8.90 -15.97 -7.09
N HIS A 59 -8.28 -16.64 -6.13
CA HIS A 59 -8.77 -17.89 -5.54
C HIS A 59 -9.49 -17.56 -4.23
N GLU A 60 -10.79 -17.26 -4.31
CA GLU A 60 -11.56 -16.84 -3.13
C GLU A 60 -11.53 -17.87 -1.99
N ASP A 61 -11.78 -19.15 -2.31
CA ASP A 61 -11.81 -20.24 -1.32
C ASP A 61 -10.45 -20.48 -0.64
N ALA A 62 -9.36 -20.09 -1.29
CA ALA A 62 -8.00 -20.29 -0.80
C ALA A 62 -7.35 -19.01 -0.26
N GLU A 63 -8.07 -17.88 -0.29
CA GLU A 63 -7.57 -16.57 0.14
C GLU A 63 -6.24 -16.19 -0.54
N ILE A 64 -6.16 -16.44 -1.85
CA ILE A 64 -4.96 -16.18 -2.66
C ILE A 64 -5.27 -15.26 -3.82
N ILE A 65 -4.39 -14.29 -4.05
CA ILE A 65 -4.35 -13.44 -5.25
C ILE A 65 -3.06 -13.75 -6.01
N VAL A 66 -3.16 -13.90 -7.32
CA VAL A 66 -2.01 -14.07 -8.21
C VAL A 66 -1.81 -12.79 -9.02
N LEU A 67 -0.63 -12.17 -8.93
CA LEU A 67 -0.29 -10.92 -9.60
C LEU A 67 0.71 -11.13 -10.73
N SER A 68 0.52 -10.41 -11.83
CA SER A 68 1.52 -10.14 -12.86
C SER A 68 2.26 -8.86 -12.50
N VAL A 69 3.54 -8.95 -12.19
CA VAL A 69 4.41 -7.81 -11.84
C VAL A 69 5.47 -7.64 -12.91
N ASN A 70 5.77 -6.40 -13.27
CA ASN A 70 6.83 -6.13 -14.25
C ASN A 70 8.17 -5.98 -13.53
N ASN A 71 9.12 -6.87 -13.81
CA ASN A 71 10.47 -6.76 -13.24
C ASN A 71 11.22 -5.62 -13.93
N SER A 72 11.53 -4.57 -13.17
CA SER A 72 12.18 -3.36 -13.70
C SER A 72 13.60 -3.58 -14.22
N ASN A 73 14.25 -4.69 -13.86
CA ASN A 73 15.62 -5.00 -14.29
C ASN A 73 15.66 -5.81 -15.59
N THR A 74 14.66 -6.68 -15.81
CA THR A 74 14.63 -7.60 -16.96
C THR A 74 13.59 -7.22 -18.01
N ASN A 75 12.64 -6.33 -17.67
CA ASN A 75 11.42 -6.07 -18.45
C ASN A 75 10.56 -7.33 -18.70
N GLU A 76 10.77 -8.37 -17.90
CA GLU A 76 9.96 -9.58 -17.94
C GLU A 76 8.82 -9.51 -16.92
N LYS A 77 7.71 -10.18 -17.25
CA LYS A 77 6.61 -10.37 -16.31
C LYS A 77 6.93 -11.51 -15.37
N GLU A 78 6.79 -11.25 -14.08
CA GLU A 78 6.90 -12.25 -13.02
C GLU A 78 5.54 -12.44 -12.35
N THR A 79 5.24 -13.69 -11.99
CA THR A 79 4.03 -14.05 -11.27
C THR A 79 4.31 -14.08 -9.78
N ILE A 80 3.58 -13.30 -8.99
CA ILE A 80 3.67 -13.27 -7.52
C ILE A 80 2.40 -13.84 -6.92
N THR A 81 2.54 -14.82 -6.02
CA THR A 81 1.43 -15.35 -5.23
C THR A 81 1.34 -14.58 -3.93
N VAL A 82 0.17 -14.03 -3.64
CA VAL A 82 -0.13 -13.22 -2.46
C VAL A 82 -1.18 -13.95 -1.63
N VAL A 83 -0.86 -14.26 -0.37
CA VAL A 83 -1.85 -14.74 0.60
C VAL A 83 -2.51 -13.54 1.25
N VAL A 84 -3.84 -13.56 1.32
CA VAL A 84 -4.62 -12.61 2.14
C VAL A 84 -5.13 -13.32 3.38
N THR A 85 -5.44 -12.54 4.42
CA THR A 85 -5.94 -13.04 5.70
C THR A 85 -7.03 -12.09 6.22
N ASP A 86 -7.71 -12.47 7.30
CA ASP A 86 -8.67 -11.59 7.99
C ASP A 86 -8.05 -10.24 8.44
N ASP A 87 -6.73 -10.18 8.61
CA ASP A 87 -6.00 -8.96 9.00
C ASP A 87 -5.62 -8.08 7.79
N THR A 88 -5.79 -8.57 6.56
CA THR A 88 -5.48 -7.80 5.35
C THR A 88 -6.48 -6.67 5.19
N VAL A 89 -5.97 -5.44 5.02
CA VAL A 89 -6.81 -4.25 4.85
C VAL A 89 -6.87 -3.82 3.39
N TYR A 90 -8.08 -3.51 2.92
CA TYR A 90 -8.33 -3.13 1.54
C TYR A 90 -8.67 -1.65 1.45
N TYR A 91 -8.06 -0.97 0.49
CA TYR A 91 -8.34 0.44 0.18
C TYR A 91 -8.52 0.60 -1.32
N ASP A 92 -9.27 1.61 -1.75
CA ASP A 92 -9.08 2.21 -3.06
C ASP A 92 -7.99 3.30 -3.00
N GLU A 93 -7.69 3.93 -4.13
CA GLU A 93 -6.69 4.99 -4.23
C GLU A 93 -7.03 6.26 -3.44
N ASP A 94 -8.32 6.50 -3.17
CA ASP A 94 -8.80 7.60 -2.33
C ASP A 94 -8.71 7.29 -0.82
N GLY A 95 -8.32 6.06 -0.46
CA GLY A 95 -8.23 5.59 0.92
C GLY A 95 -9.58 5.16 1.51
N THR A 96 -10.61 5.00 0.69
CA THR A 96 -11.88 4.40 1.10
C THR A 96 -11.66 2.92 1.37
N ARG A 97 -12.19 2.41 2.49
CA ARG A 97 -12.08 0.98 2.80
C ARG A 97 -12.87 0.13 1.81
N GLY A 98 -12.18 -0.87 1.25
CA GLY A 98 -12.73 -1.87 0.35
C GLY A 98 -12.95 -3.23 1.02
N SER A 99 -13.05 -4.26 0.17
CA SER A 99 -13.19 -5.66 0.58
C SER A 99 -12.48 -6.55 -0.43
N PHE A 100 -12.01 -7.71 0.01
CA PHE A 100 -11.43 -8.73 -0.86
C PHE A 100 -12.32 -9.08 -2.07
N ARG A 101 -13.65 -9.09 -1.86
CA ARG A 101 -14.64 -9.39 -2.91
C ARG A 101 -14.73 -8.33 -4.02
N HIS A 102 -14.09 -7.19 -3.85
CA HIS A 102 -14.04 -6.12 -4.87
C HIS A 102 -12.75 -6.18 -5.69
N ILE A 103 -11.91 -7.19 -5.46
CA ILE A 103 -10.73 -7.43 -6.28
C ILE A 103 -11.13 -8.43 -7.35
N ASP A 104 -11.09 -8.00 -8.60
CA ASP A 104 -11.36 -8.80 -9.76
C ASP A 104 -10.10 -9.02 -10.60
N LYS A 105 -10.19 -10.01 -11.50
CA LYS A 105 -9.16 -10.21 -12.53
C LYS A 105 -9.02 -8.93 -13.35
N GLU A 106 -7.77 -8.59 -13.71
CA GLU A 106 -7.38 -7.41 -14.49
C GLU A 106 -7.36 -6.09 -13.71
N ASP A 107 -7.72 -6.12 -12.42
CA ASP A 107 -7.51 -4.98 -11.53
C ASP A 107 -6.01 -4.71 -11.37
N LYS A 108 -5.67 -3.42 -11.37
CA LYS A 108 -4.32 -2.97 -11.03
C LYS A 108 -4.27 -2.71 -9.54
N VAL A 109 -3.33 -3.35 -8.84
CA VAL A 109 -3.23 -3.26 -7.38
C VAL A 109 -1.81 -2.98 -6.91
N LEU A 110 -1.71 -2.27 -5.81
CA LEU A 110 -0.50 -2.17 -5.00
C LEU A 110 -0.70 -3.01 -3.75
N VAL A 111 0.14 -4.03 -3.58
CA VAL A 111 0.14 -4.89 -2.41
C VAL A 111 1.34 -4.58 -1.53
N ILE A 112 1.07 -4.42 -0.24
CA ILE A 112 2.07 -4.19 0.79
C ILE A 112 1.97 -5.33 1.79
N GLY A 113 3.08 -5.99 2.04
CA GLY A 113 3.10 -7.19 2.87
C GLY A 113 4.51 -7.59 3.25
N SER A 114 4.67 -8.83 3.69
CA SER A 114 5.98 -9.36 4.07
C SER A 114 6.05 -10.86 3.81
N TYR A 115 7.25 -11.35 3.52
CA TYR A 115 7.50 -12.79 3.49
C TYR A 115 7.56 -13.38 4.89
N LYS A 116 6.87 -14.50 5.08
CA LYS A 116 7.03 -15.39 6.22
C LYS A 116 7.12 -16.82 5.68
N ASP A 117 8.21 -17.50 5.97
CA ASP A 117 8.47 -18.87 5.48
C ASP A 117 8.30 -19.00 3.96
N ASP A 118 8.89 -18.06 3.20
CA ASP A 118 8.79 -17.93 1.73
C ASP A 118 7.38 -17.67 1.15
N ILE A 119 6.40 -17.41 2.02
CA ILE A 119 5.04 -17.04 1.64
C ILE A 119 4.86 -15.54 1.82
N PHE A 120 4.55 -14.82 0.74
CA PHE A 120 4.23 -13.40 0.81
C PHE A 120 2.79 -13.21 1.29
N THR A 121 2.62 -12.60 2.46
CA THR A 121 1.31 -12.33 3.07
C THR A 121 1.02 -10.84 3.02
N ALA A 122 -0.13 -10.46 2.47
CA ALA A 122 -0.57 -9.07 2.36
C ALA A 122 -1.02 -8.51 3.70
N LYS A 123 -0.53 -7.33 4.04
CA LYS A 123 -1.04 -6.49 5.12
C LYS A 123 -2.06 -5.49 4.59
N SER A 124 -1.77 -4.92 3.43
CA SER A 124 -2.66 -3.97 2.75
C SER A 124 -2.70 -4.22 1.25
N ILE A 125 -3.87 -4.05 0.66
CA ILE A 125 -4.07 -4.05 -0.80
C ILE A 125 -4.80 -2.77 -1.19
N ILE A 126 -4.25 -2.06 -2.17
CA ILE A 126 -4.80 -0.81 -2.70
C ILE A 126 -5.22 -1.05 -4.14
N LEU A 127 -6.51 -0.91 -4.43
CA LEU A 127 -7.06 -0.89 -5.79
C LEU A 127 -6.73 0.46 -6.44
N MET A 128 -6.12 0.43 -7.62
CA MET A 128 -5.78 1.63 -8.39
C MET A 128 -6.76 1.79 -9.54
N GLU A 129 -7.21 3.01 -9.83
CA GLU A 129 -8.10 3.24 -10.97
C GLU A 129 -7.38 2.92 -12.30
N ASN A 130 -8.05 2.13 -13.14
CA ASN A 130 -7.68 1.97 -14.53
C ASN A 130 -8.14 3.21 -15.31
N ASN A 131 -7.25 4.19 -15.49
CA ASN A 131 -7.46 5.30 -16.42
C ASN A 131 -7.62 4.75 -17.85
N ASN A 132 -8.87 4.63 -18.32
CA ASN A 132 -9.23 4.32 -19.72
C ASN A 132 -9.28 5.59 -20.57
#